data_AF-A0A974AAN7-F1
#
_entry.id   AF-A0A974AAN7-F1
#
_cell.length_a   1.000
_cell.length_b   1.000
_cell.length_c   1.000
_cell.angle_alpha   90.00
_cell.angle_beta   90.00
_cell.angle_gamma   90.00
#
_symmetry.space_group_name_H-M   'P 1'
#
loop_
_entity.id
_entity.type
_entity.pdbx_description
1 polymer ?
#
loop_
_entity_poly.entity_id
_entity_poly.type
_entity_poly.pdbx_seq_one_letter_code
_entity_poly.pdbx_strand_id
1 'polypeptide(L)'
;MEIVVVGLLIIGVVVFAGRKKCSRQTASVTGAAWARRFAVYYLAKTASSPQSTQEPLPPELSGLFDREHDLDIEQPFLASLDIYLDRHEGRKRQPGDYEQALSETRALLAFETLAADNENSLRRWVRSEHLAETGEALNSEELEKLCKTMREQVAADERAKNYLFSQIFRFNTQGLFQTTYGKDIHSFMRQLYA
;
A
#
# COMPACT_ATOMS: atom_id res chain seq x y z
N MET A 1 -31.89 1.00 -5.46
CA MET A 1 -30.88 2.06 -5.17
C MET A 1 -30.57 2.20 -3.67
N GLU A 2 -30.84 1.19 -2.83
CA GLU A 2 -30.55 1.27 -1.37
C GLU A 2 -29.26 0.54 -0.98
N ILE A 3 -28.82 -0.48 -1.72
CA ILE A 3 -27.65 -1.29 -1.39
C ILE A 3 -26.33 -0.50 -1.50
N VAL A 4 -26.22 0.40 -2.48
CA VAL A 4 -25.04 1.26 -2.69
C VAL A 4 -24.91 2.31 -1.59
N VAL A 5 -26.03 2.80 -1.06
CA VAL A 5 -26.04 3.79 0.02
C VAL A 5 -25.61 3.13 1.34
N VAL A 6 -26.00 1.88 1.60
CA VAL A 6 -25.56 1.12 2.78
C VAL A 6 -24.06 0.79 2.73
N GLY A 7 -23.51 0.44 1.55
CA GLY A 7 -22.07 0.21 1.37
C GLY A 7 -21.23 1.47 1.66
N LEU A 8 -21.65 2.63 1.15
CA LEU A 8 -20.98 3.91 1.42
C LEU A 8 -21.14 4.37 2.87
N LEU A 9 -22.26 4.03 3.53
CA LEU A 9 -22.46 4.31 4.96
C LEU A 9 -21.56 3.45 5.84
N ILE A 10 -21.32 2.18 5.49
CA ILE A 10 -20.41 1.31 6.24
C ILE A 10 -18.96 1.78 6.09
N ILE A 11 -18.53 2.15 4.88
CA ILE A 11 -17.20 2.74 4.64
C ILE A 11 -17.08 4.08 5.37
N GLY A 12 -18.11 4.94 5.31
CA GLY A 12 -18.16 6.21 6.04
C GLY A 12 -18.10 6.06 7.56
N VAL A 13 -18.75 5.03 8.13
CA VAL A 13 -18.70 4.72 9.57
C VAL A 13 -17.34 4.16 9.98
N VAL A 14 -16.67 3.35 9.14
CA VAL A 14 -15.29 2.88 9.39
C VAL A 14 -14.30 4.05 9.33
N VAL A 15 -14.43 4.94 8.34
CA VAL A 15 -13.58 6.14 8.20
C VAL A 15 -13.83 7.14 9.33
N PHE A 16 -15.08 7.30 9.79
CA PHE A 16 -15.41 8.23 10.87
C PHE A 16 -15.08 7.66 12.27
N ALA A 17 -15.22 6.35 12.47
CA ALA A 17 -14.72 5.68 13.67
C ALA A 17 -13.18 5.67 13.73
N GLY A 18 -12.50 5.59 12.59
CA GLY A 18 -11.06 5.82 12.46
C GLY A 18 -10.64 7.25 12.78
N ARG A 19 -11.39 8.25 12.29
CA ARG A 19 -11.09 9.68 12.54
C ARG A 19 -11.38 10.11 13.98
N LYS A 20 -12.45 9.63 14.63
CA LYS A 20 -12.75 9.97 16.03
C LYS A 20 -11.86 9.26 17.06
N LYS A 21 -11.17 8.18 16.69
CA LYS A 21 -10.11 7.58 17.51
C LYS A 21 -8.74 8.27 17.35
N CYS A 22 -8.53 9.03 16.28
CA CYS A 22 -7.28 9.78 16.07
C CYS A 22 -7.17 11.10 16.85
N SER A 23 -8.11 11.42 17.73
CA SER A 23 -8.03 12.57 18.63
C SER A 23 -8.39 12.13 20.04
N ARG A 24 -7.36 12.03 20.90
CA ARG A 24 -7.36 11.52 22.28
C ARG A 24 -7.31 10.00 22.42
N GLN A 25 -6.23 9.44 21.91
CA GLN A 25 -5.50 8.42 22.65
C GLN A 25 -4.01 8.68 22.42
N THR A 26 -3.39 9.33 23.40
CA THR A 26 -2.01 9.03 23.81
C THR A 26 -1.96 7.57 24.27
N ALA A 27 -2.22 6.63 23.36
CA ALA A 27 -2.07 5.20 23.56
C ALA A 27 -0.63 4.86 23.17
N SER A 28 0.17 4.55 24.17
CA SER A 28 1.53 4.01 24.09
C SER A 28 2.36 4.39 22.85
N VAL A 29 3.25 5.37 23.04
CA VAL A 29 4.42 5.66 22.16
C VAL A 29 5.41 4.48 22.08
N THR A 30 5.00 3.28 22.45
CA THR A 30 5.74 2.01 22.41
C THR A 30 4.92 0.88 21.76
N GLY A 31 3.96 1.20 20.90
CA GLY A 31 3.34 0.26 19.95
C GLY A 31 4.31 -0.12 18.82
N ALA A 32 5.34 -0.88 19.19
CA ALA A 32 6.38 -1.53 18.40
C ALA A 32 6.60 -1.03 16.95
N ALA A 33 7.52 -0.07 16.78
CA ALA A 33 7.96 0.48 15.49
C ALA A 33 8.33 -0.59 14.43
N TRP A 34 8.72 -1.78 14.87
CA TRP A 34 8.98 -2.92 13.99
C TRP A 34 7.74 -3.34 13.18
N ALA A 35 6.54 -3.27 13.74
CA ALA A 35 5.31 -3.72 13.08
C ALA A 35 4.93 -2.80 11.93
N ARG A 36 5.10 -1.49 12.11
CA ARG A 36 4.95 -0.51 11.04
C ARG A 36 5.99 -0.69 9.95
N ARG A 37 7.26 -0.90 10.32
CA ARG A 37 8.32 -1.20 9.34
C ARG A 37 8.01 -2.48 8.57
N PHE A 38 7.58 -3.52 9.26
CA PHE A 38 7.13 -4.77 8.64
C PHE A 38 5.97 -4.53 7.66
N ALA A 39 4.96 -3.75 8.03
CA ALA A 39 3.85 -3.40 7.14
C ALA A 39 4.35 -2.75 5.83
N VAL A 40 5.27 -1.78 5.93
CA VAL A 40 5.90 -1.15 4.76
C VAL A 40 6.65 -2.18 3.91
N TYR A 41 7.43 -3.06 4.56
CA TYR A 41 8.15 -4.13 3.89
C TYR A 41 7.22 -5.09 3.15
N TYR A 42 6.16 -5.55 3.83
CA TYR A 42 5.23 -6.52 3.29
C TYR A 42 4.47 -5.95 2.10
N LEU A 43 3.93 -4.74 2.21
CA LEU A 43 3.25 -4.07 1.09
C LEU A 43 4.18 -3.88 -0.12
N ALA A 44 5.38 -3.35 0.09
CA ALA A 44 6.32 -3.12 -1.01
C ALA A 44 6.80 -4.42 -1.66
N LYS A 45 7.07 -5.46 -0.86
CA LYS A 45 7.44 -6.80 -1.35
C LYS A 45 6.33 -7.39 -2.22
N THR A 46 5.09 -7.40 -1.71
CA THR A 46 3.96 -8.02 -2.41
C THR A 46 3.56 -7.22 -3.65
N ALA A 47 3.55 -5.88 -3.57
CA ALA A 47 3.30 -5.01 -4.72
C ALA A 47 4.37 -5.12 -5.81
N SER A 48 5.62 -5.46 -5.45
CA SER A 48 6.71 -5.66 -6.41
C SER A 48 6.75 -7.05 -7.04
N SER A 49 5.82 -7.94 -6.68
CA SER A 49 5.75 -9.28 -7.27
C SER A 49 5.40 -9.22 -8.77
N PRO A 50 6.09 -9.99 -9.64
CA PRO A 50 5.82 -10.03 -11.08
C PRO A 50 4.36 -10.42 -11.41
N GLN A 51 3.75 -11.22 -10.55
CA GLN A 51 2.38 -11.72 -10.71
C GLN A 51 1.31 -10.63 -10.49
N SER A 52 1.65 -9.50 -9.86
CA SER A 52 0.71 -8.44 -9.51
C SER A 52 0.49 -7.40 -10.63
N THR A 53 1.05 -7.60 -11.83
CA THR A 53 1.07 -6.56 -12.89
C THR A 53 -0.27 -6.30 -13.58
N GLN A 54 -1.28 -7.16 -13.36
CA GLN A 54 -2.57 -7.08 -14.05
C GLN A 54 -3.78 -6.83 -13.13
N GLU A 55 -3.60 -6.92 -11.81
CA GLU A 55 -4.68 -6.72 -10.83
C GLU A 55 -4.51 -5.39 -10.08
N PRO A 56 -5.61 -4.70 -9.72
CA PRO A 56 -5.57 -3.43 -8.99
C PRO A 56 -4.79 -3.53 -7.67
N LEU A 57 -4.94 -4.66 -6.97
CA LEU A 57 -4.11 -5.06 -5.84
C LEU A 57 -3.77 -6.55 -6.00
N PRO A 58 -2.58 -7.01 -5.58
CA PRO A 58 -2.30 -8.44 -5.47
C PRO A 58 -3.36 -9.16 -4.60
N PRO A 59 -3.72 -10.42 -4.92
CA PRO A 59 -4.70 -11.20 -4.15
C PRO A 59 -4.37 -11.27 -2.66
N GLU A 60 -3.08 -11.36 -2.34
CA GLU A 60 -2.62 -11.42 -0.95
C GLU A 60 -2.87 -10.10 -0.23
N LEU A 61 -2.81 -8.95 -0.91
CA LEU A 61 -3.12 -7.66 -0.30
C LEU A 61 -4.62 -7.44 -0.22
N SER A 62 -5.37 -7.73 -1.28
CA SER A 62 -6.84 -7.61 -1.24
C SER A 62 -7.44 -8.51 -0.15
N GLY A 63 -6.92 -9.72 -0.03
CA GLY A 63 -7.33 -10.70 0.98
C GLY A 63 -7.12 -10.24 2.41
N LEU A 64 -6.13 -9.36 2.67
CA LEU A 64 -5.95 -8.80 4.00
C LEU A 64 -7.09 -7.85 4.41
N PHE A 65 -7.90 -7.33 3.49
CA PHE A 65 -9.10 -6.59 3.88
C PHE A 65 -10.19 -7.50 4.43
N ASP A 66 -10.26 -8.73 3.94
CA ASP A 66 -11.25 -9.69 4.38
C ASP A 66 -10.93 -10.16 5.81
N ARG A 67 -11.98 -10.22 6.62
CA ARG A 67 -11.88 -10.66 8.02
C ARG A 67 -11.94 -12.17 8.15
N GLU A 68 -12.33 -12.87 7.10
CA GLU A 68 -12.36 -14.33 7.08
C GLU A 68 -10.93 -14.85 6.94
N HIS A 69 -10.59 -15.82 7.79
CA HIS A 69 -9.27 -16.45 7.80
C HIS A 69 -9.13 -17.36 6.57
N ASP A 70 -8.71 -16.78 5.46
CA ASP A 70 -8.25 -17.55 4.32
C ASP A 70 -6.79 -17.97 4.55
N LEU A 71 -6.58 -19.28 4.67
CA LEU A 71 -5.26 -19.87 4.88
C LEU A 71 -4.29 -19.53 3.73
N ASP A 72 -4.80 -19.37 2.52
CA ASP A 72 -3.98 -19.05 1.35
C ASP A 72 -3.44 -17.62 1.39
N ILE A 73 -4.10 -16.72 2.14
CA ILE A 73 -3.68 -15.33 2.38
C ILE A 73 -2.83 -15.22 3.65
N GLU A 74 -3.20 -15.96 4.70
CA GLU A 74 -2.54 -15.91 6.01
C GLU A 74 -1.14 -16.52 5.98
N GLN A 75 -0.92 -17.62 5.26
CA GLN A 75 0.37 -18.31 5.21
C GLN A 75 1.50 -17.46 4.61
N PRO A 76 1.34 -16.80 3.44
CA PRO A 76 2.36 -15.90 2.90
C PRO A 76 2.69 -14.72 3.82
N PHE A 77 1.69 -14.19 4.54
CA PHE A 77 1.85 -13.13 5.52
C PHE A 77 2.70 -13.59 6.70
N LEU A 78 2.32 -14.72 7.33
CA LEU A 78 3.04 -15.30 8.47
C LEU A 78 4.48 -15.68 8.09
N ALA A 79 4.69 -16.30 6.92
CA ALA A 79 6.02 -16.64 6.45
C ALA A 79 6.90 -15.39 6.28
N SER A 80 6.33 -14.32 5.72
CA SER A 80 7.04 -13.04 5.57
C SER A 80 7.34 -12.39 6.91
N LEU A 81 6.41 -12.48 7.87
CA LEU A 81 6.59 -11.99 9.24
C LEU A 81 7.72 -12.73 9.96
N ASP A 82 7.75 -14.05 9.87
CA ASP A 82 8.77 -14.87 10.53
C ASP A 82 10.17 -14.56 9.98
N ILE A 83 10.31 -14.44 8.66
CA ILE A 83 11.57 -14.07 8.02
C ILE A 83 12.00 -12.67 8.45
N TYR A 84 11.07 -11.71 8.44
CA TYR A 84 11.38 -10.33 8.82
C TYR A 84 11.82 -10.23 10.28
N LEU A 85 11.09 -10.85 11.20
CA LEU A 85 11.44 -10.83 12.62
C LEU A 85 12.80 -11.50 12.87
N ASP A 86 13.07 -12.64 12.24
CA ASP A 86 14.31 -13.39 12.41
C ASP A 86 15.52 -12.65 11.84
N ARG A 87 15.41 -12.19 10.58
CA ARG A 87 16.54 -11.64 9.82
C ARG A 87 16.75 -10.15 9.99
N HIS A 88 15.67 -9.39 10.23
CA HIS A 88 15.75 -7.94 10.38
C HIS A 88 15.71 -7.50 11.84
N GLU A 89 14.81 -8.07 12.65
CA GLU A 89 14.69 -7.69 14.07
C GLU A 89 15.48 -8.62 15.02
N GLY A 90 16.11 -9.68 14.50
CA GLY A 90 16.97 -10.60 15.25
C GLY A 90 16.24 -11.44 16.30
N ARG A 91 14.93 -11.68 16.13
CA ARG A 91 14.10 -12.39 17.12
C ARG A 91 13.06 -13.31 16.46
N LYS A 92 12.63 -14.33 17.19
CA LYS A 92 11.49 -15.16 16.77
C LYS A 92 10.15 -14.46 17.06
N ARG A 93 9.09 -14.91 16.37
CA ARG A 93 7.72 -14.47 16.59
C ARG A 93 7.25 -14.82 18.00
N GLN A 94 6.59 -13.87 18.64
CA GLN A 94 5.98 -13.95 19.97
C GLN A 94 4.45 -13.91 19.86
N PRO A 95 3.72 -14.37 20.89
CA PRO A 95 2.27 -14.19 20.95
C PRO A 95 1.89 -12.71 20.81
N GLY A 96 0.95 -12.38 19.92
CA GLY A 96 0.51 -11.00 19.65
C GLY A 96 1.22 -10.29 18.49
N ASP A 97 2.37 -10.79 18.03
CA ASP A 97 3.10 -10.18 16.90
C ASP A 97 2.26 -10.22 15.61
N TYR A 98 1.56 -11.32 15.36
CA TYR A 98 0.74 -11.47 14.16
C TYR A 98 -0.37 -10.42 14.12
N GLU A 99 -1.12 -10.27 15.21
CA GLU A 99 -2.24 -9.34 15.32
C GLU A 99 -1.75 -7.89 15.19
N GLN A 100 -0.60 -7.58 15.78
CA GLN A 100 -0.01 -6.24 15.69
C GLN A 100 0.47 -5.94 14.27
N ALA A 101 1.20 -6.86 13.64
CA ALA A 101 1.67 -6.75 12.26
C ALA A 101 0.49 -6.63 11.28
N LEU A 102 -0.55 -7.45 11.46
CA LEU A 102 -1.76 -7.46 10.64
C LEU A 102 -2.54 -6.15 10.78
N SER A 103 -2.67 -5.64 12.00
CA SER A 103 -3.34 -4.35 12.26
C SER A 103 -2.62 -3.20 11.58
N GLU A 104 -1.29 -3.09 11.73
CA GLU A 104 -0.50 -2.04 11.06
C GLU A 104 -0.53 -2.20 9.54
N THR A 105 -0.45 -3.44 9.02
CA THR A 105 -0.51 -3.70 7.57
C THR A 105 -1.85 -3.31 6.98
N ARG A 106 -2.97 -3.68 7.62
CA ARG A 106 -4.31 -3.28 7.18
C ARG A 106 -4.50 -1.77 7.21
N ALA A 107 -4.03 -1.11 8.27
CA ALA A 107 -4.11 0.34 8.39
C ALA A 107 -3.32 1.04 7.29
N LEU A 108 -2.11 0.57 7.01
CA LEU A 108 -1.27 1.13 5.95
C LEU A 108 -1.83 0.83 4.56
N LEU A 109 -2.30 -0.40 4.31
CA LEU A 109 -2.92 -0.78 3.05
C LEU A 109 -4.14 0.10 2.74
N ALA A 110 -5.04 0.29 3.72
CA ALA A 110 -6.20 1.16 3.56
C ALA A 110 -5.79 2.62 3.23
N PHE A 111 -4.75 3.12 3.89
CA PHE A 111 -4.22 4.45 3.64
C PHE A 111 -3.65 4.57 2.21
N GLU A 112 -2.81 3.62 1.79
CA GLU A 112 -2.17 3.64 0.47
C GLU A 112 -3.16 3.42 -0.68
N THR A 113 -4.20 2.61 -0.47
CA THR A 113 -5.30 2.46 -1.44
C THR A 113 -6.03 3.78 -1.65
N LEU A 114 -6.34 4.51 -0.57
CA LEU A 114 -6.96 5.85 -0.68
C LEU A 114 -6.00 6.87 -1.28
N ALA A 115 -4.72 6.77 -0.97
CA ALA A 115 -3.70 7.64 -1.54
C ALA A 115 -3.54 7.39 -3.04
N ALA A 116 -3.61 6.15 -3.52
CA ALA A 116 -3.47 5.81 -4.93
C ALA A 116 -4.61 6.38 -5.80
N ASP A 117 -5.83 6.50 -5.25
CA ASP A 117 -6.98 7.13 -5.92
C ASP A 117 -6.96 8.68 -5.83
N ASN A 118 -5.95 9.27 -5.19
CA ASN A 118 -5.82 10.72 -5.03
C ASN A 118 -5.14 11.39 -6.24
N GLU A 119 -5.65 12.54 -6.66
CA GLU A 119 -5.04 13.39 -7.70
C GLU A 119 -3.57 13.74 -7.44
N ASN A 120 -3.21 14.01 -6.18
CA ASN A 120 -1.82 14.36 -5.85
C ASN A 120 -0.87 13.19 -6.13
N SER A 121 -1.32 11.95 -5.93
CA SER A 121 -0.51 10.76 -6.21
C SER A 121 -0.37 10.54 -7.71
N LEU A 122 -1.46 10.72 -8.48
CA LEU A 122 -1.39 10.73 -9.94
C LEU A 122 -0.37 11.77 -10.45
N ARG A 123 -0.43 13.01 -9.95
CA ARG A 123 0.50 14.08 -10.35
C ARG A 123 1.95 13.75 -10.03
N ARG A 124 2.22 13.16 -8.86
CA ARG A 124 3.57 12.74 -8.46
C ARG A 124 4.09 11.59 -9.33
N TRP A 125 3.25 10.60 -9.58
CA TRP A 125 3.60 9.46 -10.42
C TRP A 125 3.86 9.90 -11.87
N VAL A 126 2.96 10.68 -12.48
CA VAL A 126 3.15 11.20 -13.86
C VAL A 126 4.43 12.02 -14.00
N ARG A 127 4.75 12.88 -13.02
CA ARG A 127 6.03 13.61 -13.03
C ARG A 127 7.24 12.67 -12.99
N SER A 128 7.17 11.64 -12.15
CA SER A 128 8.25 10.67 -11.99
C SER A 128 8.47 9.86 -13.26
N GLU A 129 7.41 9.31 -13.84
CA GLU A 129 7.47 8.52 -15.07
C GLU A 129 7.95 9.37 -16.25
N HIS A 130 7.38 10.57 -16.42
CA HIS A 130 7.81 11.45 -17.50
C HIS A 130 9.29 11.80 -17.39
N LEU A 131 9.77 12.18 -16.20
CA LEU A 131 11.18 12.48 -15.97
C LEU A 131 12.08 11.26 -16.23
N ALA A 132 11.63 10.05 -15.87
CA ALA A 132 12.37 8.82 -16.10
C ALA A 132 12.46 8.46 -17.59
N GLU A 133 11.40 8.73 -18.37
CA GLU A 133 11.33 8.44 -19.81
C GLU A 133 12.03 9.49 -20.66
N THR A 134 11.84 10.77 -20.37
CA THR A 134 12.30 11.89 -21.23
C THR A 134 13.56 12.58 -20.71
N GLY A 135 13.85 12.44 -19.40
CA GLY A 135 14.90 13.21 -18.73
C GLY A 135 14.53 14.67 -18.45
N GLU A 136 13.32 15.10 -18.80
CA GLU A 136 12.85 16.47 -18.66
C GLU A 136 11.77 16.61 -17.58
N ALA A 137 11.73 17.76 -16.92
CA ALA A 137 10.73 18.05 -15.90
C ALA A 137 9.51 18.74 -16.51
N LEU A 138 8.31 18.23 -16.21
CA LEU A 138 7.05 18.85 -16.61
C LEU A 138 6.80 20.15 -15.86
N ASN A 139 6.40 21.19 -16.59
CA ASN A 139 5.82 22.38 -15.96
C ASN A 139 4.38 22.08 -15.45
N SER A 140 3.80 23.03 -14.72
CA SER A 140 2.48 22.83 -14.08
C SER A 140 1.33 22.64 -15.06
N GLU A 141 1.36 23.34 -16.20
CA GLU A 141 0.31 23.30 -17.22
C GLU A 141 0.37 21.99 -18.03
N GLU A 142 1.56 21.57 -18.41
CA GLU A 142 1.80 20.29 -19.10
C GLU A 142 1.35 19.11 -18.24
N LEU A 143 1.69 19.13 -16.94
CA LEU A 143 1.28 18.10 -16.00
C LEU A 143 -0.24 18.03 -15.86
N GLU A 144 -0.91 19.17 -15.73
CA GLU A 144 -2.37 19.20 -15.59
C GLU A 144 -3.05 18.63 -16.84
N LYS A 145 -2.59 19.03 -18.03
CA LYS A 145 -3.07 18.50 -19.30
C LYS A 145 -2.87 16.99 -19.40
N LEU A 146 -1.68 16.49 -19.05
CA LEU A 146 -1.37 15.07 -19.12
C LEU A 146 -2.21 14.25 -18.13
N CYS A 147 -2.33 14.70 -16.88
CA CYS A 147 -3.17 14.04 -15.87
C CYS A 147 -4.65 14.01 -16.30
N LYS A 148 -5.16 15.10 -16.90
CA LYS A 148 -6.53 15.15 -17.43
C LYS A 148 -6.72 14.14 -18.56
N THR A 149 -5.82 14.11 -19.53
CA THR A 149 -5.86 13.16 -20.65
C THR A 149 -5.84 11.71 -20.17
N MET A 150 -4.96 11.37 -19.22
CA MET A 150 -4.92 10.01 -18.66
C MET A 150 -6.24 9.63 -17.98
N ARG A 151 -6.82 10.54 -17.19
CA ARG A 151 -8.12 10.31 -16.55
C ARG A 151 -9.24 10.10 -17.56
N GLU A 152 -9.29 10.91 -18.62
CA GLU A 152 -10.27 10.77 -19.70
C GLU A 152 -10.11 9.44 -20.44
N GLN A 153 -8.86 9.01 -20.70
CA GLN A 153 -8.57 7.75 -21.36
C GLN A 153 -9.00 6.53 -20.53
N VAL A 154 -8.81 6.56 -19.20
CA VAL A 154 -9.19 5.43 -18.33
C VAL A 154 -10.65 5.48 -17.89
N ALA A 155 -11.38 6.58 -18.11
CA ALA A 155 -12.73 6.76 -17.58
C ALA A 155 -13.75 5.72 -18.07
N ALA A 156 -13.57 5.22 -19.30
CA ALA A 156 -14.46 4.23 -19.92
C ALA A 156 -13.89 2.79 -19.91
N ASP A 157 -12.65 2.60 -19.45
CA ASP A 157 -11.96 1.32 -19.47
C ASP A 157 -11.54 0.93 -18.05
N GLU A 158 -12.30 0.02 -17.44
CA GLU A 158 -12.05 -0.48 -16.09
C GLU A 158 -10.68 -1.17 -15.96
N ARG A 159 -10.22 -1.85 -17.02
CA ARG A 159 -8.90 -2.49 -17.03
C ARG A 159 -7.80 -1.43 -17.03
N ALA A 160 -7.94 -0.38 -17.83
CA ALA A 160 -7.01 0.73 -17.86
C ALA A 160 -7.00 1.50 -16.52
N LYS A 161 -8.17 1.68 -15.91
CA LYS A 161 -8.30 2.28 -14.57
C LYS A 161 -7.59 1.45 -13.50
N ASN A 162 -7.81 0.13 -13.49
CA ASN A 162 -7.18 -0.78 -12.54
C ASN A 162 -5.66 -0.81 -12.72
N TYR A 163 -5.17 -0.84 -13.96
CA TYR A 163 -3.75 -0.75 -14.25
C TYR A 163 -3.14 0.54 -13.71
N LEU A 164 -3.75 1.70 -14.00
CA LEU A 164 -3.28 2.99 -13.52
C LEU A 164 -3.24 3.03 -11.99
N PHE A 165 -4.27 2.53 -11.33
CA PHE A 165 -4.31 2.41 -9.88
C PHE A 165 -3.15 1.56 -9.35
N SER A 166 -2.90 0.38 -9.92
CA SER A 166 -1.80 -0.51 -9.51
C SER A 166 -0.44 0.18 -9.64
N GLN A 167 -0.21 0.94 -10.71
CA GLN A 167 1.04 1.66 -10.91
C GLN A 167 1.25 2.74 -9.85
N ILE A 168 0.23 3.53 -9.56
CA ILE A 168 0.31 4.57 -8.52
C ILE A 168 0.49 3.94 -7.14
N PHE A 169 -0.21 2.85 -6.83
CA PHE A 169 -0.07 2.12 -5.57
C PHE A 169 1.36 1.58 -5.39
N ARG A 170 1.93 0.97 -6.44
CA ARG A 170 3.33 0.50 -6.44
C ARG A 170 4.30 1.66 -6.24
N PHE A 171 4.11 2.76 -6.96
CA PHE A 171 4.94 3.95 -6.82
C PHE A 171 4.93 4.50 -5.38
N ASN A 172 3.73 4.63 -4.79
CA ASN A 172 3.59 5.12 -3.42
C ASN A 172 4.26 4.19 -2.41
N THR A 173 3.99 2.88 -2.50
CA THR A 173 4.57 1.88 -1.59
C THR A 173 6.10 1.78 -1.72
N GLN A 174 6.65 1.91 -2.93
CA GLN A 174 8.09 1.99 -3.16
C GLN A 174 8.71 3.24 -2.55
N GLY A 175 8.08 4.42 -2.74
CA GLY A 175 8.55 5.66 -2.12
C GLY A 175 8.52 5.61 -0.59
N LEU A 176 7.47 5.02 -0.02
CA LEU A 176 7.36 4.78 1.41
C LEU A 176 8.44 3.82 1.92
N PHE A 177 8.69 2.74 1.17
CA PHE A 177 9.74 1.78 1.48
C PHE A 177 11.12 2.43 1.50
N GLN A 178 11.47 3.19 0.45
CA GLN A 178 12.75 3.87 0.35
C GLN A 178 12.93 4.89 1.48
N THR A 179 11.88 5.62 1.84
CA THR A 179 11.90 6.56 2.98
C THR A 179 12.14 5.84 4.31
N THR A 180 11.57 4.64 4.47
CA THR A 180 11.64 3.86 5.72
C THR A 180 12.98 3.14 5.90
N TYR A 181 13.55 2.60 4.81
CA TYR A 181 14.73 1.73 4.86
C TYR A 181 16.00 2.33 4.21
N GLY A 182 15.88 3.50 3.57
CA GLY A 182 16.99 4.19 2.91
C GLY A 182 17.53 3.50 1.66
N LYS A 183 16.82 2.50 1.12
CA LYS A 183 17.23 1.71 -0.06
C LYS A 183 16.02 1.19 -0.83
N ASP A 184 16.23 0.77 -2.08
CA ASP A 184 15.19 0.15 -2.89
C ASP A 184 14.86 -1.28 -2.39
N ILE A 185 13.65 -1.75 -2.72
CA ILE A 185 13.14 -3.05 -2.28
C ILE A 185 14.00 -4.22 -2.76
N HIS A 186 14.54 -4.19 -3.98
CA HIS A 186 15.33 -5.29 -4.52
C HIS A 186 16.68 -5.40 -3.80
N SER A 187 17.33 -4.28 -3.50
CA SER A 187 18.55 -4.23 -2.70
C SER A 187 18.31 -4.66 -1.26
N PHE A 188 17.18 -4.26 -0.65
CA PHE A 188 16.82 -4.74 0.68
C PHE A 188 16.57 -6.25 0.70
N MET A 189 15.80 -6.78 -0.25
CA MET A 189 15.51 -8.21 -0.34
C MET A 189 16.79 -9.02 -0.54
N ARG A 190 17.71 -8.57 -1.40
CA ARG A 190 19.02 -9.22 -1.54
C ARG A 190 19.79 -9.29 -0.23
N GLN A 191 19.71 -8.27 0.62
CA GLN A 191 20.38 -8.27 1.93
C GLN A 191 19.67 -9.15 2.96
N LEU A 192 18.34 -9.19 2.93
CA LEU A 192 17.54 -9.98 3.87
C LEU A 192 17.70 -11.49 3.65
N TYR A 193 17.95 -11.90 2.40
CA TYR A 193 18.05 -13.29 1.96
C TYR A 193 19.47 -13.75 1.56
N ALA A 194 20.49 -12.89 1.71
CA ALA A 194 21.90 -13.28 1.60
C ALA A 194 22.36 -14.08 2.82
#